data_AF-A0A920PER1-F1
#
_entry.id   AF-A0A920PER1-F1
#
_cell.length_a   1.000
_cell.length_b   1.000
_cell.length_c   1.000
_cell.angle_alpha   90.00
_cell.angle_beta   90.00
_cell.angle_gamma   90.00
#
_symmetry.space_group_name_H-M   'P 1'
#
loop_
_entity.id
_entity.type
_entity.pdbx_description
1 polymer ?
#
loop_
_entity_poly.entity_id
_entity_poly.type
_entity_poly.pdbx_seq_one_letter_code
_entity_poly.pdbx_strand_id
1 'polypeptide(L)'
;MIDGTLDQCPLQWKNESSVCVVMAAEGYPGPYEKGKPISGLQYANSLPGVEVFHAGTKTQDGQVLTQGGRILGVTASEKIPILLFQGL
;
A
#
# COMPACT_ATOMS: atom_id res chain seq x y z
N MET A 1 -8.34 16.78 10.11
CA MET A 1 -7.75 18.09 10.45
C MET A 1 -6.26 17.95 10.26
N ILE A 2 -5.64 18.80 9.43
CA ILE A 2 -4.18 18.91 9.31
C ILE A 2 -3.86 20.23 10.00
N ASP A 3 -3.24 20.15 11.17
CA ASP A 3 -2.94 21.27 12.07
C ASP A 3 -1.59 21.94 11.77
N GLY A 4 -0.82 21.41 10.81
CA GLY A 4 0.42 22.03 10.32
C GLY A 4 1.62 21.88 11.26
N THR A 5 1.56 20.97 12.24
CA THR A 5 2.57 20.81 13.30
C THR A 5 3.53 19.64 13.07
N LEU A 6 3.64 19.15 11.83
CA LEU A 6 4.43 17.95 11.51
C LEU A 6 5.92 18.11 11.87
N ASP A 7 6.45 19.33 11.77
CA ASP A 7 7.82 19.70 12.14
C ASP A 7 8.10 19.62 13.64
N GLN A 8 7.06 19.63 14.47
CA GLN A 8 7.12 19.56 15.93
C GLN A 8 6.95 18.12 16.45
N CYS A 9 6.65 17.16 15.57
CA CYS A 9 6.47 15.76 15.94
C CYS A 9 7.82 15.05 16.11
N PRO A 10 8.12 14.45 17.27
CA PRO A 10 9.38 13.71 17.45
C PRO A 10 9.41 12.49 16.53
N LEU A 11 10.39 12.47 15.62
CA LEU A 11 10.55 11.39 14.66
C LEU A 11 11.21 10.18 15.31
N GLN A 12 10.55 9.02 15.19
CA GLN A 12 11.07 7.74 15.65
C GLN A 12 11.20 6.78 14.48
N TRP A 13 12.37 6.19 14.32
CA TRP A 13 12.66 5.20 13.27
C TRP A 13 12.58 3.80 13.83
N LYS A 14 11.97 2.89 13.06
CA LYS A 14 12.02 1.45 13.35
C LYS A 14 13.23 0.85 12.64
N ASN A 15 13.94 -0.04 13.33
CA ASN A 15 15.01 -0.84 12.72
C ASN A 15 14.42 -2.05 11.97
N GLU A 16 13.63 -1.76 10.94
CA GLU A 16 12.90 -2.70 10.09
C GLU A 16 13.10 -2.31 8.63
N SER A 17 12.96 -3.27 7.73
CA SER A 17 12.93 -3.02 6.29
C SER A 17 11.49 -3.12 5.79
N SER A 18 11.14 -2.31 4.80
CA SER A 18 9.81 -2.31 4.20
C SER A 18 9.88 -2.43 2.67
N VAL A 19 8.98 -3.21 2.08
CA VAL A 19 8.80 -3.31 0.62
C VAL A 19 7.33 -3.03 0.30
N CYS A 20 7.09 -2.16 -0.68
CA CYS A 20 5.77 -1.86 -1.20
C CYS A 20 5.63 -2.37 -2.63
N VAL A 21 4.65 -3.23 -2.86
CA VAL A 21 4.26 -3.70 -4.20
C VAL A 21 3.03 -2.93 -4.64
N VAL A 22 3.14 -2.24 -5.78
CA VAL A 22 2.00 -1.53 -6.38
C VAL A 22 1.22 -2.49 -7.27
N MET A 23 -0.06 -2.69 -6.95
CA MET A 23 -1.00 -3.36 -7.83
C MET A 23 -1.56 -2.35 -8.83
N ALA A 24 -1.33 -2.59 -10.12
CA ALA A 24 -1.81 -1.74 -11.20
C ALA A 24 -3.01 -2.34 -11.92
N ALA A 25 -3.81 -1.48 -12.56
CA ALA A 25 -4.85 -1.92 -13.48
C ALA A 25 -4.21 -2.59 -14.70
N GLU A 26 -4.86 -3.65 -15.19
CA GLU A 26 -4.51 -4.29 -16.45
C GLU A 26 -4.52 -3.26 -17.59
N GLY A 27 -3.40 -3.16 -18.32
CA GLY A 27 -3.19 -2.18 -19.40
C GLY A 27 -2.41 -0.92 -18.99
N TYR A 28 -2.19 -0.67 -17.69
CA TYR A 28 -1.36 0.45 -17.23
C TYR A 28 0.09 0.35 -17.76
N PRO A 29 0.74 1.46 -18.18
CA PRO A 29 0.29 2.85 -18.14
C PRO A 29 -0.60 3.31 -19.30
N GLY A 30 -0.98 2.40 -20.22
CA GLY A 30 -1.91 2.64 -21.31
C GLY A 30 -3.38 2.64 -20.89
N PRO A 31 -4.32 2.38 -21.83
CA PRO A 31 -5.74 2.30 -21.52
C PRO A 31 -6.05 1.16 -20.55
N TYR A 32 -6.94 1.41 -19.59
CA TYR A 32 -7.39 0.42 -18.61
C TYR A 32 -8.86 0.62 -18.25
N GLU A 33 -9.52 -0.46 -17.83
CA GLU A 33 -10.90 -0.45 -17.37
C GLU A 33 -11.00 -0.07 -15.88
N LYS A 34 -12.14 0.55 -15.51
CA LYS A 34 -12.48 0.92 -14.14
C LYS A 34 -13.70 0.12 -13.67
N GLY A 35 -13.92 0.09 -12.35
CA GLY A 35 -15.09 -0.54 -11.75
C GLY A 35 -14.94 -2.04 -11.50
N LYS A 36 -13.74 -2.61 -11.69
CA LYS A 36 -13.49 -4.02 -11.35
C LYS A 36 -13.50 -4.18 -9.82
N PRO A 37 -14.21 -5.18 -9.26
CA PRO A 37 -14.26 -5.39 -7.81
C PRO A 37 -12.91 -5.86 -7.26
N ILE A 38 -12.58 -5.39 -6.06
CA ILE A 38 -11.37 -5.74 -5.31
C ILE A 38 -11.79 -6.51 -4.06
N SER A 39 -11.26 -7.72 -3.91
CA SER A 39 -11.52 -8.62 -2.78
C SER A 39 -10.25 -8.90 -1.98
N GLY A 40 -10.37 -9.54 -0.81
CA GLY A 40 -9.22 -9.95 0.02
C GLY A 40 -8.59 -8.86 0.90
N LEU A 41 -9.06 -7.61 0.82
CA LEU A 41 -8.51 -6.47 1.60
C LEU A 41 -8.52 -6.71 3.11
N GLN A 42 -9.63 -7.24 3.64
CA GLN A 42 -9.75 -7.50 5.08
C GLN A 42 -8.79 -8.58 5.55
N TYR A 43 -8.56 -9.61 4.72
CA TYR A 43 -7.57 -10.64 5.02
C TYR A 43 -6.16 -10.07 4.96
N ALA A 44 -5.81 -9.32 3.92
CA ALA A 44 -4.48 -8.72 3.78
C ALA A 44 -4.14 -7.81 4.98
N ASN A 45 -5.07 -6.96 5.41
CA ASN A 45 -4.89 -6.09 6.59
C ASN A 45 -4.88 -6.85 7.92
N SER A 46 -5.29 -8.12 7.96
CA SER A 46 -5.18 -8.97 9.15
C SER A 46 -3.80 -9.62 9.31
N LEU A 47 -2.98 -9.59 8.25
CA LEU A 47 -1.65 -10.17 8.29
C LEU A 47 -0.69 -9.27 9.09
N PRO A 48 0.04 -9.80 10.08
CA PRO A 48 1.01 -9.02 10.85
C PRO A 48 2.06 -8.38 9.95
N GLY A 49 2.33 -7.08 10.16
CA GLY A 49 3.34 -6.34 9.40
C GLY A 49 2.94 -5.99 7.97
N VAL A 50 1.69 -6.24 7.56
CA VAL A 50 1.16 -5.89 6.23
C VAL A 50 0.16 -4.75 6.34
N GLU A 51 0.31 -3.75 5.48
CA GLU A 51 -0.60 -2.62 5.34
C GLU A 51 -1.00 -2.44 3.86
N VAL A 52 -2.29 -2.24 3.59
CA VAL A 52 -2.81 -1.98 2.24
C VAL A 52 -3.21 -0.51 2.10
N PHE A 53 -2.43 0.23 1.34
CA PHE A 53 -2.72 1.62 0.99
C PHE A 53 -3.59 1.71 -0.26
N HIS A 54 -4.73 2.40 -0.14
CA HIS A 54 -5.62 2.67 -1.25
C HIS A 54 -5.12 3.87 -2.08
N ALA A 55 -5.00 3.69 -3.40
CA ALA A 55 -4.70 4.76 -4.34
C ALA A 55 -5.89 4.94 -5.31
N GLY A 56 -5.84 4.31 -6.49
CA GLY A 56 -6.90 4.35 -7.49
C GLY A 56 -8.07 3.43 -7.16
N THR A 57 -8.73 3.62 -6.03
CA THR A 57 -9.93 2.85 -5.63
C THR A 57 -11.12 3.76 -5.34
N LYS A 58 -12.34 3.24 -5.48
CA LYS A 58 -13.57 3.86 -4.96
C LYS A 58 -14.37 2.86 -4.15
N THR A 59 -15.15 3.34 -3.19
CA THR A 59 -16.16 2.51 -2.51
C THR A 59 -17.53 2.79 -3.10
N GLN A 60 -18.25 1.74 -3.48
CA GLN A 60 -19.61 1.83 -4.03
C GLN A 60 -20.39 0.60 -3.58
N ASP A 61 -21.60 0.80 -3.03
CA ASP A 61 -22.49 -0.29 -2.58
C ASP A 61 -21.81 -1.31 -1.65
N GLY A 62 -20.96 -0.82 -0.73
CA GLY A 62 -20.19 -1.65 0.20
C GLY A 62 -19.00 -2.39 -0.40
N GLN A 63 -18.71 -2.23 -1.69
CA GLN A 63 -17.59 -2.85 -2.39
C GLN A 63 -16.50 -1.84 -2.70
N VAL A 64 -15.26 -2.29 -2.71
CA VAL A 64 -14.12 -1.51 -3.21
C VAL A 64 -13.90 -1.87 -4.67
N LEU A 65 -13.84 -0.87 -5.55
CA LEU A 65 -13.70 -1.02 -6.99
C LEU A 65 -12.45 -0.27 -7.50
N THR A 66 -11.89 -0.71 -8.62
CA THR A 66 -10.80 0.02 -9.31
C THR A 66 -11.28 1.36 -9.87
N GLN A 67 -10.45 2.41 -9.74
CA GLN A 67 -10.76 3.78 -10.18
C GLN A 67 -9.52 4.54 -10.70
N GLY A 68 -8.39 3.88 -10.93
CA GLY A 68 -7.16 4.51 -11.41
C GLY A 68 -6.21 3.52 -12.09
N GLY A 69 -5.01 3.97 -12.47
CA GLY A 69 -3.99 3.10 -13.06
C GLY A 69 -3.16 2.33 -12.02
N ARG A 70 -2.80 2.98 -10.92
CA ARG A 70 -2.21 2.36 -9.72
C ARG A 70 -3.31 2.22 -8.68
N ILE A 71 -3.62 1.00 -8.25
CA ILE A 71 -4.81 0.69 -7.47
C ILE A 71 -4.49 0.62 -5.97
N LEU A 72 -3.57 -0.26 -5.59
CA LEU A 72 -3.18 -0.50 -4.20
C LEU A 72 -1.66 -0.45 -4.06
N GLY A 73 -1.18 -0.04 -2.89
CA GLY A 73 0.17 -0.32 -2.43
C GLY A 73 0.10 -1.32 -1.28
N VAL A 74 0.58 -2.55 -1.47
CA VAL A 74 0.68 -3.55 -0.41
C VAL A 74 2.07 -3.48 0.17
N THR A 75 2.18 -3.06 1.42
CA THR A 75 3.47 -2.86 2.09
C THR A 75 3.64 -3.89 3.18
N ALA A 76 4.74 -4.64 3.13
CA ALA A 76 5.18 -5.48 4.24
C ALA A 76 6.38 -4.81 4.93
N SER A 77 6.41 -4.87 6.26
CA SER A 77 7.55 -4.43 7.07
C SER A 77 7.98 -5.52 8.04
N GLU A 78 9.27 -5.86 8.05
CA GLU A 78 9.83 -6.89 8.92
C GLU A 78 11.26 -6.56 9.35
N LYS A 79 11.69 -7.13 10.49
CA LYS A 79 13.10 -7.11 10.90
C LYS A 79 13.92 -8.06 10.03
N ILE A 80 14.41 -7.54 8.92
CA ILE A 80 15.38 -8.26 8.10
C ILE A 80 16.79 -7.94 8.64
N PRO A 81 17.65 -8.94 8.92
CA PRO A 81 19.05 -8.68 9.24
C PRO A 81 19.72 -7.96 8.07
N ILE A 82 20.24 -6.75 8.33
CA ILE A 82 20.87 -5.88 7.31
C ILE A 82 22.02 -6.56 6.55
N LEU A 83 22.60 -7.62 7.13
CA LEU A 83 23.67 -8.43 6.55
C LEU A 83 23.26 -9.15 5.26
N LEU A 84 21.97 -9.36 5.00
CA LEU A 84 21.50 -10.06 3.80
C LEU A 84 21.63 -9.23 2.50
N PHE A 85 21.74 -7.89 2.60
CA PHE A 85 21.90 -7.00 1.44
C PHE A 85 23.34 -6.53 1.21
N GLN A 86 24.30 -6.93 2.04
CA GLN A 86 25.71 -6.54 1.89
C GLN A 86 26.47 -7.37 0.83
N GLY A 87 25.81 -8.34 0.19
CA GLY A 87 26.38 -9.20 -0.84
C GLY A 87 25.76 -9.06 -2.23
N LEU A 88 24.95 -8.01 -2.46
CA LEU A 88 24.38 -7.64 -3.76
C LEU A 88 24.99 -6.34 -4.27
#